data_AF-A0A0F9AFJ6-F1
#
_entry.id   AF-A0A0F9AFJ6-F1
#
_cell.length_a   1.000
_cell.length_b   1.000
_cell.length_c   1.000
_cell.angle_alpha   90.00
_cell.angle_beta   90.00
_cell.angle_gamma   90.00
#
_symmetry.space_group_name_H-M   'P 1'
#
loop_
_entity.id
_entity.type
_entity.pdbx_description
1 polymer ?
#
loop_
_entity_poly.entity_id
_entity_poly.type
_entity_poly.pdbx_seq_one_letter_code
_entity_poly.pdbx_strand_id
1 'polypeptide(L)'
;NPTCETEIPLMRQFWLAKKSNKKVAMYLYIKNNKVEFKIVGTNYAPFPQDFNPTDGTVSRAIATCPVCNSVIAAKDVRKQFQEGKGGQRMIVIVLRKTNEKGKLYRLPTEEDRNTFVEAENYLKQKRKIIIEERGFDPIPNENLPPAGTLGFRVQRYGILKWGNLFNSRQKLTLITYIEKIRQASKNMLEQGYDEEYSKAILSYLALGIDRLADQITILVTWLPTIEAISHTFVRQALPMKWDYIETNSFSGGGGSYKSAMNWILRIIEHCAQTISKSNLPTIVQTSATSLPYPDNYFDAIFTDPPYYDNVPYSHLSDFFYVWLKRSIGDLYPELFSTPLSPKSEEIVAYTHEKSWDEAKEFFENMLKKALKEIYRVLKTNGIAIIIYAHKTTAGWESVINALLDSGLMVSASWPISTERKVRLRAKESAALASSIYIIVRKIKKKENGLYPEIKKQMKKYLNIKLERIWQE
;
A
#
# COMPACT_ATOMS: atom_id res chain seq x y z
N ASN A 1 22.54 22.64 2.33
CA ASN A 1 23.23 22.28 3.59
C ASN A 1 23.28 23.55 4.44
N PRO A 2 22.81 23.57 5.69
CA PRO A 2 22.92 24.77 6.52
C PRO A 2 24.36 25.27 6.75
N THR A 3 25.38 24.41 6.63
CA THR A 3 26.78 24.76 6.90
C THR A 3 27.50 25.36 5.69
N CYS A 4 27.34 24.76 4.51
CA CYS A 4 28.10 25.14 3.30
C CYS A 4 27.20 25.54 2.12
N GLU A 5 25.89 25.67 2.36
CA GLU A 5 24.84 26.03 1.40
C GLU A 5 24.68 25.11 0.17
N THR A 6 25.54 24.10 0.01
CA THR A 6 25.44 23.14 -1.09
C THR A 6 24.20 22.25 -0.97
N GLU A 7 23.58 21.94 -2.10
CA GLU A 7 22.57 20.89 -2.21
C GLU A 7 23.16 19.51 -1.89
N ILE A 8 22.46 18.74 -1.07
CA ILE A 8 22.85 17.36 -0.73
C ILE A 8 21.88 16.43 -1.45
N PRO A 9 22.29 15.71 -2.50
CA PRO A 9 21.47 14.64 -3.05
C PRO A 9 21.28 13.58 -1.98
N LEU A 10 20.04 13.28 -1.61
CA LEU A 10 19.71 12.28 -0.60
C LEU A 10 19.54 10.93 -1.29
N MET A 11 20.56 10.08 -1.21
CA MET A 11 20.57 8.76 -1.84
C MET A 11 20.92 7.70 -0.82
N ARG A 12 20.15 6.61 -0.76
CA ARG A 12 20.46 5.49 0.14
C ARG A 12 21.66 4.66 -0.33
N GLN A 13 21.88 4.63 -1.64
CA GLN A 13 22.94 3.91 -2.34
C GLN A 13 23.03 4.45 -3.77
N PHE A 14 24.05 4.05 -4.51
CA PHE A 14 24.33 4.50 -5.87
C PHE A 14 24.26 3.40 -6.94
N TRP A 15 23.94 2.15 -6.57
CA TRP A 15 23.84 1.05 -7.54
C TRP A 15 22.72 1.25 -8.56
N LEU A 16 23.06 1.15 -9.85
CA LEU A 16 22.14 1.06 -10.99
C LEU A 16 21.97 -0.38 -11.48
N ALA A 17 23.03 -1.18 -11.45
CA ALA A 17 23.00 -2.61 -11.70
C ALA A 17 23.95 -3.32 -10.74
N LYS A 18 23.47 -4.35 -10.04
CA LYS A 18 24.26 -5.18 -9.11
C LYS A 18 23.97 -6.65 -9.39
N LYS A 19 24.33 -7.10 -10.58
CA LYS A 19 24.22 -8.49 -11.05
C LYS A 19 25.61 -9.14 -11.07
N SER A 20 25.65 -10.47 -11.16
CA SER A 20 26.91 -11.22 -11.26
C SER A 20 27.74 -10.81 -12.49
N ASN A 21 27.06 -10.58 -13.62
CA ASN A 21 27.67 -10.24 -14.91
C ASN A 21 27.63 -8.75 -15.27
N LYS A 22 27.04 -7.89 -14.42
CA LYS A 22 26.88 -6.46 -14.69
C LYS A 22 26.86 -5.65 -13.40
N LYS A 23 27.85 -4.77 -13.25
CA LYS A 23 27.98 -3.85 -12.12
C LYS A 23 28.07 -2.42 -12.64
N VAL A 24 27.03 -1.62 -12.42
CA VAL A 24 26.97 -0.22 -12.85
C VAL A 24 26.46 0.62 -11.69
N ALA A 25 27.08 1.78 -11.47
CA ALA A 25 26.70 2.70 -10.41
C ALA A 25 26.77 4.16 -10.85
N MET A 26 25.98 5.00 -10.18
CA MET A 26 26.20 6.44 -10.18
C MET A 26 27.43 6.74 -9.33
N TYR A 27 28.28 7.66 -9.77
CA TYR A 27 29.38 8.18 -8.98
C TYR A 27 29.20 9.68 -8.79
N LEU A 28 29.17 10.09 -7.53
CA LEU A 28 29.06 11.46 -7.10
C LEU A 28 30.46 12.07 -7.03
N TYR A 29 30.66 13.26 -7.61
CA TYR A 29 31.91 14.01 -7.50
C TYR A 29 31.64 15.51 -7.32
N ILE A 30 32.64 16.23 -6.84
CA ILE A 30 32.55 17.67 -6.59
C ILE A 30 33.21 18.42 -7.74
N LYS A 31 32.50 19.40 -8.29
CA LYS A 31 33.04 20.34 -9.28
C LYS A 31 32.54 21.75 -8.93
N ASN A 32 33.45 22.70 -8.75
CA ASN A 32 33.11 24.09 -8.42
C ASN A 32 32.16 24.22 -7.21
N ASN A 33 32.45 23.50 -6.13
CA ASN A 33 31.63 23.43 -4.91
C ASN A 33 30.18 22.92 -5.11
N LYS A 34 29.91 22.30 -6.27
CA LYS A 34 28.63 21.67 -6.61
C LYS A 34 28.79 20.17 -6.74
N VAL A 35 27.70 19.47 -6.42
CA VAL A 35 27.63 18.03 -6.53
C VAL A 35 27.22 17.63 -7.95
N GLU A 36 28.06 16.86 -8.61
CA GLU A 36 27.87 16.34 -9.96
C GLU A 36 27.92 14.82 -10.00
N PHE A 37 27.47 14.25 -11.13
CA PHE A 37 27.33 12.81 -11.31
C PHE A 37 28.00 12.32 -12.58
N LYS A 38 28.58 11.11 -12.53
CA LYS A 38 28.98 10.31 -13.69
C LYS A 38 28.55 8.86 -13.50
N ILE A 39 28.57 8.07 -14.57
CA ILE A 39 28.24 6.63 -14.50
C ILE A 39 29.54 5.84 -14.60
N VAL A 40 29.69 4.83 -13.73
CA VAL A 40 30.88 3.98 -13.65
C VAL A 40 30.50 2.49 -13.64
N GLY A 41 31.41 1.64 -14.10
CA GLY A 41 31.29 0.19 -14.10
C GLY A 41 31.25 -0.44 -15.49
N THR A 42 30.57 -1.58 -15.62
CA THR A 42 30.53 -2.40 -16.84
C THR A 42 30.07 -1.56 -18.05
N ASN A 43 30.93 -1.43 -19.07
CA ASN A 43 30.73 -0.62 -20.28
C ASN A 43 30.69 0.91 -20.03
N TYR A 44 31.21 1.37 -18.89
CA TYR A 44 31.37 2.78 -18.54
C TYR A 44 32.80 3.02 -18.02
N ALA A 45 33.08 4.23 -17.53
CA ALA A 45 34.34 4.53 -16.86
C ALA A 45 34.57 3.57 -15.68
N PRO A 46 35.83 3.21 -15.35
CA PRO A 46 36.12 2.30 -14.25
C PRO A 46 35.64 2.86 -12.90
N PHE A 47 35.39 1.96 -11.94
CA PHE A 47 35.12 2.35 -10.56
C PHE A 47 36.35 3.08 -9.97
N PRO A 48 36.17 4.24 -9.32
CA PRO A 48 37.24 4.87 -8.54
C PRO A 48 37.69 3.97 -7.38
N GLN A 49 38.97 4.07 -6.99
CA GLN A 49 39.66 3.13 -6.09
C GLN A 49 39.00 2.97 -4.71
N ASP A 50 38.39 4.04 -4.16
CA ASP A 50 37.75 4.04 -2.85
C ASP A 50 36.22 4.22 -2.91
N PHE A 51 35.62 3.95 -4.06
CA PHE A 51 34.19 4.13 -4.24
C PHE A 51 33.39 2.86 -3.92
N ASN A 52 32.64 2.90 -2.83
CA ASN A 52 31.63 1.89 -2.51
C ASN A 52 30.22 2.40 -2.84
N PRO A 53 29.53 1.86 -3.87
CA PRO A 53 28.20 2.33 -4.25
C PRO A 53 27.09 1.99 -3.23
N THR A 54 27.39 1.25 -2.17
CA THR A 54 26.45 1.02 -1.07
C THR A 54 26.44 2.18 -0.07
N ASP A 55 27.47 3.03 -0.06
CA ASP A 55 27.60 4.12 0.90
C ASP A 55 26.85 5.35 0.40
N GLY A 56 25.57 5.42 0.74
CA GLY A 56 24.72 6.56 0.41
C GLY A 56 24.98 7.80 1.27
N THR A 57 24.42 8.94 0.84
CA THR A 57 24.48 10.21 1.57
C THR A 57 23.43 10.33 2.69
N VAL A 58 22.50 9.38 2.80
CA VAL A 58 21.45 9.41 3.83
C VAL A 58 21.10 8.04 4.37
N SER A 59 20.94 7.95 5.69
CA SER A 59 20.42 6.78 6.39
C SER A 59 19.51 7.19 7.53
N ARG A 60 18.29 6.62 7.60
CA ARG A 60 17.29 6.96 8.63
C ARG A 60 17.03 8.48 8.80
N ALA A 61 17.10 9.23 7.70
CA ALA A 61 17.00 10.70 7.64
C ALA A 61 18.21 11.47 8.20
N ILE A 62 19.28 10.81 8.61
CA ILE A 62 20.57 11.44 8.92
C ILE A 62 21.31 11.56 7.59
N ALA A 63 21.66 12.79 7.20
CA ALA A 63 22.33 13.07 5.94
C ALA A 63 23.77 13.52 6.16
N THR A 64 24.68 13.10 5.29
CA THR A 64 26.08 13.53 5.32
C THR A 64 26.35 14.35 4.07
N CYS A 65 26.88 15.56 4.23
CA CYS A 65 27.22 16.41 3.10
C CYS A 65 28.45 15.87 2.36
N PRO A 66 28.38 15.62 1.04
CA PRO A 66 29.54 15.13 0.30
C PRO A 66 30.63 16.19 0.10
N VAL A 67 30.36 17.48 0.38
CA VAL A 67 31.31 18.59 0.18
C VAL A 67 32.11 18.88 1.44
N CYS A 68 31.44 19.12 2.56
CA CYS A 68 32.10 19.51 3.82
C CYS A 68 32.05 18.41 4.90
N ASN A 69 31.52 17.23 4.58
CA ASN A 69 31.35 16.09 5.50
C ASN A 69 30.50 16.37 6.75
N SER A 70 29.81 17.52 6.82
CA SER A 70 28.93 17.80 7.94
C SER A 70 27.75 16.81 8.00
N VAL A 71 27.48 16.31 9.21
CA VAL A 71 26.37 15.40 9.48
C VAL A 71 25.16 16.21 9.92
N ILE A 72 24.07 16.08 9.20
CA ILE A 72 22.80 16.75 9.47
C ILE A 72 21.87 15.74 10.15
N ALA A 73 21.45 16.07 11.37
CA ALA A 73 20.59 15.20 12.16
C ALA A 73 19.20 15.05 11.52
N ALA A 74 18.53 13.93 11.82
CA ALA A 74 17.22 13.61 11.26
C ALA A 74 16.13 14.67 11.52
N LYS A 75 16.20 15.37 12.66
CA LYS A 75 15.29 16.48 12.98
C LYS A 75 15.47 17.65 12.02
N ASP A 76 16.71 17.97 11.66
CA ASP A 76 17.05 19.12 10.84
C ASP A 76 16.77 18.81 9.37
N VAL A 77 17.04 17.58 8.91
CA VAL A 77 16.59 17.13 7.58
C VAL A 77 15.07 17.26 7.45
N ARG A 78 14.30 16.78 8.43
CA ARG A 78 12.82 16.93 8.42
C ARG A 78 12.41 18.40 8.37
N LYS A 79 13.05 19.25 9.19
CA LYS A 79 12.81 20.69 9.22
C LYS A 79 13.06 21.34 7.84
N GLN A 80 14.17 20.99 7.15
CA GLN A 80 14.44 21.50 5.80
C GLN A 80 13.33 21.13 4.80
N PHE A 81 12.81 19.90 4.86
CA PHE A 81 11.68 19.50 4.01
C PHE A 81 10.39 20.25 4.35
N GLN A 82 10.09 20.40 5.65
CA GLN A 82 8.91 21.12 6.14
C GLN A 82 8.95 22.61 5.77
N GLU A 83 10.13 23.21 5.71
CA GLU A 83 10.36 24.58 5.24
C GLU A 83 10.37 24.73 3.71
N GLY A 84 10.11 23.66 2.95
CA GLY A 84 10.08 23.70 1.49
C GLY A 84 11.46 23.80 0.81
N LYS A 85 12.56 23.59 1.55
CA LYS A 85 13.93 23.58 1.01
C LYS A 85 14.32 22.25 0.37
N GLY A 86 13.48 21.21 0.53
CA GLY A 86 13.63 19.93 -0.15
C GLY A 86 13.18 20.01 -1.60
N GLY A 87 13.89 19.30 -2.49
CA GLY A 87 13.58 19.27 -3.92
C GLY A 87 13.83 17.90 -4.54
N GLN A 88 13.70 17.84 -5.86
CA GLN A 88 13.95 16.64 -6.65
C GLN A 88 14.91 16.98 -7.78
N ARG A 89 15.87 16.10 -8.06
CA ARG A 89 16.84 16.24 -9.15
C ARG A 89 16.87 14.97 -9.96
N MET A 90 16.65 15.09 -11.27
CA MET A 90 16.86 13.98 -12.20
C MET A 90 18.38 13.76 -12.36
N ILE A 91 18.86 12.56 -12.04
CA ILE A 91 20.29 12.24 -12.06
C ILE A 91 20.67 11.13 -13.04
N VAL A 92 19.70 10.34 -13.51
CA VAL A 92 19.95 9.21 -14.43
C VAL A 92 18.73 8.94 -15.28
N ILE A 93 18.96 8.61 -16.56
CA ILE A 93 17.96 8.07 -17.47
C ILE A 93 18.25 6.59 -17.71
N VAL A 94 17.24 5.76 -17.48
CA VAL A 94 17.30 4.32 -17.78
C VAL A 94 16.70 4.08 -19.16
N LEU A 95 17.53 3.66 -20.09
CA LEU A 95 17.15 3.35 -21.46
C LEU A 95 16.93 1.85 -21.63
N ARG A 96 15.96 1.51 -22.47
CA ARG A 96 15.74 0.16 -22.98
C ARG A 96 15.55 0.29 -24.48
N LYS A 97 16.35 -0.43 -25.25
CA LYS A 97 16.09 -0.59 -26.67
C LYS A 97 14.95 -1.58 -26.89
N THR A 98 14.06 -1.24 -27.82
CA THR A 98 13.01 -2.14 -28.29
C THR A 98 13.69 -3.40 -28.88
N ASN A 99 13.19 -4.59 -28.54
CA ASN A 99 13.71 -5.89 -28.98
C ASN A 99 15.09 -6.34 -28.47
N GLU A 100 15.82 -5.54 -27.69
CA GLU A 100 17.07 -5.97 -27.05
C GLU A 100 16.88 -6.28 -25.56
N LYS A 101 17.65 -7.24 -25.04
CA LYS A 101 17.71 -7.55 -23.60
C LYS A 101 18.66 -6.57 -22.90
N GLY A 102 18.29 -6.18 -21.69
CA GLY A 102 19.11 -5.33 -20.83
C GLY A 102 18.63 -3.88 -20.73
N LYS A 103 19.39 -3.09 -19.98
CA LYS A 103 19.18 -1.65 -19.76
C LYS A 103 20.49 -0.91 -20.02
N LEU A 104 20.39 0.29 -20.56
CA LEU A 104 21.49 1.24 -20.65
C LEU A 104 21.19 2.42 -19.74
N TYR A 105 22.22 3.13 -19.34
CA TYR A 105 22.14 4.28 -18.45
C TYR A 105 22.86 5.46 -19.09
N ARG A 106 22.27 6.65 -18.98
CA ARG A 106 22.93 7.90 -19.34
C ARG A 106 22.59 9.00 -18.35
N LEU A 107 23.42 10.04 -18.31
CA LEU A 107 23.08 11.25 -17.57
C LEU A 107 21.92 11.98 -18.28
N PRO A 108 21.08 12.72 -17.54
CA PRO A 108 20.02 13.52 -18.14
C PRO A 108 20.59 14.71 -18.90
N THR A 109 20.08 14.94 -20.11
CA THR A 109 20.38 16.09 -20.96
C THR A 109 19.54 17.31 -20.55
N GLU A 110 19.82 18.47 -21.14
CA GLU A 110 18.94 19.65 -20.99
C GLU A 110 17.54 19.38 -21.56
N GLU A 111 17.45 18.62 -22.65
CA GLU A 111 16.16 18.21 -23.22
C GLU A 111 15.30 17.42 -22.22
N ASP A 112 15.87 16.42 -21.52
CA ASP A 112 15.11 15.65 -20.53
C ASP A 112 14.57 16.55 -19.40
N ARG A 113 15.37 17.54 -19.00
CA ARG A 113 14.99 18.53 -17.97
C ARG A 113 13.88 19.43 -18.48
N ASN A 114 14.00 19.94 -19.70
CA ASN A 114 13.00 20.79 -20.34
C ASN A 114 11.67 20.06 -20.51
N THR A 115 11.67 18.80 -20.96
CA THR A 115 10.46 17.98 -21.05
C THR A 115 9.76 17.82 -19.70
N PHE A 116 10.51 17.72 -18.59
CA PHE A 116 9.91 17.68 -17.25
C PHE A 116 9.20 18.99 -16.91
N VAL A 117 9.84 20.12 -17.19
CA VAL A 117 9.28 21.46 -16.96
C VAL A 117 8.04 21.71 -17.83
N GLU A 118 8.09 21.31 -19.10
CA GLU A 118 6.94 21.38 -20.01
C GLU A 118 5.75 20.56 -19.49
N ALA A 119 6.01 19.33 -19.02
CA ALA A 119 4.97 18.49 -18.42
C ALA A 119 4.36 19.12 -17.16
N GLU A 120 5.14 19.84 -16.36
CA GLU A 120 4.62 20.59 -15.22
C GLU A 120 3.71 21.76 -15.65
N ASN A 121 4.12 22.51 -16.66
CA ASN A 121 3.31 23.60 -17.20
C ASN A 121 2.00 23.08 -17.81
N TYR A 122 2.08 21.98 -18.57
CA TYR A 122 0.91 21.32 -19.14
C TYR A 122 -0.01 20.76 -18.06
N LEU A 123 0.52 20.19 -16.97
CA LEU A 123 -0.27 19.77 -15.81
C LEU A 123 -1.07 20.94 -15.22
N LYS A 124 -0.45 22.12 -15.05
CA LYS A 124 -1.12 23.31 -14.50
C LYS A 124 -2.29 23.74 -15.38
N GLN A 125 -2.08 23.79 -16.70
CA GLN A 125 -3.11 24.12 -17.68
C GLN A 125 -4.26 23.09 -17.67
N LYS A 126 -3.92 21.81 -17.78
CA LYS A 126 -4.91 20.72 -17.81
C LYS A 126 -5.74 20.64 -16.53
N ARG A 127 -5.11 20.83 -15.36
CA ARG A 127 -5.81 20.87 -14.07
C ARG A 127 -6.81 22.03 -14.03
N LYS A 128 -6.42 23.21 -14.51
CA LYS A 128 -7.31 24.39 -14.57
C LYS A 128 -8.53 24.10 -15.43
N ILE A 129 -8.32 23.57 -16.65
CA ILE A 129 -9.41 23.20 -17.57
C ILE A 129 -10.37 22.21 -16.93
N ILE A 130 -9.86 21.12 -16.32
CA ILE A 130 -10.72 20.10 -15.70
C ILE A 130 -11.51 20.68 -14.51
N ILE A 131 -10.92 21.59 -13.72
CA ILE A 131 -11.64 22.26 -12.63
C ILE A 131 -12.78 23.13 -13.19
N GLU A 132 -12.52 23.90 -14.25
CA GLU A 132 -13.52 24.76 -14.89
C GLU A 132 -14.65 23.94 -15.54
N GLU A 133 -14.32 22.83 -16.21
CA GLU A 133 -15.30 21.98 -16.89
C GLU A 133 -16.12 21.11 -15.94
N ARG A 134 -15.53 20.66 -14.81
CA ARG A 134 -16.12 19.59 -13.98
C ARG A 134 -16.39 19.99 -12.53
N GLY A 135 -15.96 21.16 -12.09
CA GLY A 135 -16.19 21.65 -10.73
C GLY A 135 -15.44 20.90 -9.63
N PHE A 136 -14.45 20.06 -9.95
CA PHE A 136 -13.62 19.39 -8.96
C PHE A 136 -12.15 19.30 -9.39
N ASP A 137 -11.26 19.17 -8.41
CA ASP A 137 -9.82 19.04 -8.64
C ASP A 137 -9.45 17.61 -9.08
N PRO A 138 -8.90 17.40 -10.29
CA PRO A 138 -8.50 16.07 -10.76
C PRO A 138 -7.28 15.53 -10.00
N ILE A 139 -6.59 16.35 -9.22
CA ILE A 139 -5.50 15.90 -8.35
C ILE A 139 -6.06 15.74 -6.92
N PRO A 140 -5.85 14.58 -6.27
CA PRO A 140 -6.19 14.36 -4.88
C PRO A 140 -5.64 15.44 -3.95
N ASN A 141 -6.54 16.22 -3.36
CA ASN A 141 -6.25 17.33 -2.47
C ASN A 141 -6.69 17.06 -1.02
N GLU A 142 -7.23 15.86 -0.77
CA GLU A 142 -7.59 15.34 0.53
C GLU A 142 -6.31 15.11 1.36
N ASN A 143 -6.41 15.37 2.67
CA ASN A 143 -5.29 15.22 3.58
C ASN A 143 -4.91 13.75 3.77
N LEU A 144 -3.61 13.50 3.88
CA LEU A 144 -3.09 12.27 4.45
C LEU A 144 -3.50 12.18 5.93
N PRO A 145 -3.53 10.97 6.52
CA PRO A 145 -3.75 10.81 7.94
C PRO A 145 -2.73 11.62 8.75
N PRO A 146 -3.06 12.04 9.98
CA PRO A 146 -2.15 12.87 10.78
C PRO A 146 -0.77 12.23 11.03
N ALA A 147 0.21 13.06 11.32
CA ALA A 147 1.55 12.58 11.64
C ALA A 147 1.50 11.68 12.89
N GLY A 148 2.03 10.47 12.77
CA GLY A 148 1.97 9.47 13.86
C GLY A 148 1.04 8.30 13.55
N THR A 149 0.12 8.42 12.59
CA THR A 149 -0.67 7.29 12.10
C THR A 149 0.25 6.12 11.72
N LEU A 150 -0.14 4.92 12.16
CA LEU A 150 0.53 3.67 11.85
C LEU A 150 0.82 3.57 10.35
N GLY A 151 2.00 3.09 9.96
CA GLY A 151 2.31 2.89 8.54
C GLY A 151 2.62 4.16 7.73
N PHE A 152 2.42 5.38 8.23
CA PHE A 152 2.74 6.60 7.48
C PHE A 152 3.92 7.36 8.09
N ARG A 153 4.92 7.70 7.27
CA ARG A 153 6.08 8.51 7.71
C ARG A 153 6.37 9.71 6.81
N VAL A 154 5.69 9.82 5.67
CA VAL A 154 5.88 10.88 4.67
C VAL A 154 5.47 12.27 5.18
N GLN A 155 4.50 12.35 6.11
CA GLN A 155 4.01 13.63 6.66
C GLN A 155 5.11 14.41 7.38
N ARG A 156 6.11 13.70 7.94
CA ARG A 156 7.27 14.31 8.59
C ARG A 156 8.17 15.11 7.64
N TYR A 157 7.89 15.06 6.33
CA TYR A 157 8.65 15.71 5.27
C TYR A 157 7.78 16.62 4.39
N GLY A 158 6.65 17.11 4.90
CA GLY A 158 5.79 18.06 4.19
C GLY A 158 4.86 17.44 3.13
N ILE A 159 4.82 16.12 3.02
CA ILE A 159 3.87 15.40 2.17
C ILE A 159 2.58 15.23 2.96
N LEU A 160 1.62 16.15 2.78
CA LEU A 160 0.43 16.27 3.61
C LEU A 160 -0.88 15.92 2.90
N LYS A 161 -0.89 15.85 1.57
CA LYS A 161 -2.06 15.46 0.76
C LYS A 161 -1.74 14.27 -0.11
N TRP A 162 -2.76 13.49 -0.49
CA TRP A 162 -2.58 12.31 -1.33
C TRP A 162 -1.91 12.62 -2.68
N GLY A 163 -2.24 13.75 -3.30
CA GLY A 163 -1.58 14.22 -4.51
C GLY A 163 -0.10 14.57 -4.33
N ASN A 164 0.38 14.82 -3.11
CA ASN A 164 1.81 15.11 -2.87
C ASN A 164 2.71 13.86 -3.01
N LEU A 165 2.13 12.66 -3.06
CA LEU A 165 2.87 11.41 -3.31
C LEU A 165 3.34 11.25 -4.78
N PHE A 166 3.00 12.20 -5.64
CA PHE A 166 3.25 12.15 -7.07
C PHE A 166 3.95 13.42 -7.54
N ASN A 167 4.96 13.27 -8.40
CA ASN A 167 5.57 14.38 -9.12
C ASN A 167 4.64 14.91 -10.24
N SER A 168 5.05 15.98 -10.93
CA SER A 168 4.23 16.62 -11.96
C SER A 168 3.90 15.69 -13.15
N ARG A 169 4.88 14.93 -13.65
CA ARG A 169 4.67 13.97 -14.76
C ARG A 169 3.77 12.80 -14.36
N GLN A 170 3.95 12.29 -13.14
CA GLN A 170 3.13 11.20 -12.58
C GLN A 170 1.67 11.64 -12.42
N LYS A 171 1.44 12.84 -11.87
CA LYS A 171 0.09 13.44 -11.80
C LYS A 171 -0.53 13.60 -13.18
N LEU A 172 0.22 14.17 -14.11
CA LEU A 172 -0.25 14.39 -15.47
C LEU A 172 -0.67 13.08 -16.14
N THR A 173 0.12 12.03 -15.94
CA THR A 173 -0.17 10.68 -16.43
C THR A 173 -1.50 10.17 -15.88
N LEU A 174 -1.70 10.22 -14.56
CA LEU A 174 -2.92 9.73 -13.90
C LEU A 174 -4.17 10.48 -14.35
N ILE A 175 -4.14 11.81 -14.33
CA ILE A 175 -5.31 12.61 -14.73
C ILE A 175 -5.64 12.43 -16.21
N THR A 176 -4.64 12.18 -17.05
CA THR A 176 -4.85 11.90 -18.47
C THR A 176 -5.54 10.56 -18.67
N TYR A 177 -5.12 9.49 -17.99
CA TYR A 177 -5.86 8.23 -18.08
C TYR A 177 -7.28 8.34 -17.51
N ILE A 178 -7.48 9.04 -16.40
CA ILE A 178 -8.81 9.29 -15.82
C ILE A 178 -9.72 9.99 -16.83
N GLU A 179 -9.22 11.03 -17.50
CA GLU A 179 -9.97 11.71 -18.56
C GLU A 179 -10.34 10.74 -19.68
N LYS A 180 -9.41 9.89 -20.13
CA LYS A 180 -9.64 8.92 -21.22
C LYS A 180 -10.64 7.83 -20.83
N ILE A 181 -10.63 7.36 -19.58
CA ILE A 181 -11.64 6.41 -19.07
C ILE A 181 -13.03 7.04 -19.13
N ARG A 182 -13.16 8.29 -18.70
CA ARG A 182 -14.45 8.99 -18.71
C ARG A 182 -14.93 9.31 -20.13
N GLN A 183 -14.01 9.61 -21.04
CA GLN A 183 -14.33 9.71 -22.48
C GLN A 183 -14.79 8.36 -23.05
N ALA A 184 -14.14 7.25 -22.68
CA ALA A 184 -14.57 5.92 -23.12
C ALA A 184 -15.99 5.61 -22.64
N SER A 185 -16.36 6.00 -21.41
CA SER A 185 -17.72 5.87 -20.88
C SER A 185 -18.74 6.54 -21.79
N LYS A 186 -18.51 7.81 -22.13
CA LYS A 186 -19.40 8.59 -22.98
C LYS A 186 -19.54 7.94 -24.37
N ASN A 187 -18.41 7.57 -24.98
CA ASN A 187 -18.39 6.98 -26.30
C ASN A 187 -19.11 5.63 -26.37
N MET A 188 -19.01 4.80 -25.34
CA MET A 188 -19.71 3.50 -25.28
C MET A 188 -21.23 3.70 -25.22
N LEU A 189 -21.71 4.62 -24.38
CA LEU A 189 -23.13 4.91 -24.27
C LEU A 189 -23.69 5.51 -25.58
N GLU A 190 -22.95 6.43 -26.22
CA GLU A 190 -23.33 7.00 -27.52
C GLU A 190 -23.39 5.96 -28.65
N GLN A 191 -22.61 4.88 -28.53
CA GLN A 191 -22.62 3.75 -29.47
C GLN A 191 -23.69 2.69 -29.13
N GLY A 192 -24.52 2.91 -28.12
CA GLY A 192 -25.60 2.00 -27.74
C GLY A 192 -25.16 0.75 -26.99
N TYR A 193 -24.00 0.78 -26.33
CA TYR A 193 -23.61 -0.30 -25.41
C TYR A 193 -24.53 -0.30 -24.19
N ASP A 194 -24.83 -1.50 -23.67
CA ASP A 194 -25.56 -1.67 -22.41
C ASP A 194 -24.89 -0.91 -21.26
N GLU A 195 -25.70 -0.27 -20.41
CA GLU A 195 -25.20 0.60 -19.33
C GLU A 195 -24.43 -0.17 -18.27
N GLU A 196 -24.95 -1.31 -17.83
CA GLU A 196 -24.30 -2.14 -16.80
C GLU A 196 -23.02 -2.80 -17.33
N TYR A 197 -23.04 -3.24 -18.58
CA TYR A 197 -21.84 -3.71 -19.27
C TYR A 197 -20.78 -2.61 -19.38
N SER A 198 -21.18 -1.40 -19.79
CA SER A 198 -20.28 -0.24 -19.87
C SER A 198 -19.70 0.10 -18.51
N LYS A 199 -20.53 0.12 -17.47
CA LYS A 199 -20.12 0.31 -16.07
C LYS A 199 -19.09 -0.72 -15.62
N ALA A 200 -19.28 -2.00 -15.95
CA ALA A 200 -18.32 -3.06 -15.66
C ALA A 200 -16.96 -2.84 -16.36
N ILE A 201 -16.97 -2.52 -17.66
CA ILE A 201 -15.75 -2.24 -18.43
C ILE A 201 -14.98 -1.06 -17.84
N LEU A 202 -15.67 0.04 -17.52
CA LEU A 202 -15.07 1.23 -16.92
C LEU A 202 -14.46 0.95 -15.55
N SER A 203 -15.10 0.06 -14.78
CA SER A 203 -14.57 -0.38 -13.49
C SER A 203 -13.25 -1.11 -13.64
N TYR A 204 -13.12 -2.01 -14.61
CA TYR A 204 -11.84 -2.68 -14.90
C TYR A 204 -10.77 -1.72 -15.40
N LEU A 205 -11.13 -0.73 -16.22
CA LEU A 205 -10.21 0.32 -16.64
C LEU A 205 -9.73 1.15 -15.43
N ALA A 206 -10.65 1.51 -14.52
CA ALA A 206 -10.32 2.26 -13.31
C ALA A 206 -9.40 1.46 -12.37
N LEU A 207 -9.60 0.15 -12.21
CA LEU A 207 -8.67 -0.71 -11.47
C LEU A 207 -7.25 -0.72 -12.10
N GLY A 208 -7.15 -0.44 -13.39
CA GLY A 208 -5.88 -0.15 -14.06
C GLY A 208 -5.14 1.06 -13.51
N ILE A 209 -5.89 2.11 -13.15
CA ILE A 209 -5.34 3.32 -12.53
C ILE A 209 -4.74 2.99 -11.16
N ASP A 210 -5.40 2.17 -10.36
CA ASP A 210 -4.87 1.75 -9.04
C ASP A 210 -3.54 1.01 -9.17
N ARG A 211 -3.49 0.04 -10.10
CA ARG A 211 -2.27 -0.71 -10.40
C ARG A 211 -1.16 0.20 -10.91
N LEU A 212 -1.50 1.19 -11.73
CA LEU A 212 -0.55 2.18 -12.22
C LEU A 212 -0.06 3.07 -11.08
N ALA A 213 -0.97 3.64 -10.28
CA ALA A 213 -0.68 4.54 -9.17
C ALA A 213 0.29 3.91 -8.16
N ASP A 214 0.12 2.63 -7.81
CA ASP A 214 1.04 1.88 -6.95
C ASP A 214 2.48 1.83 -7.52
N GLN A 215 2.66 2.01 -8.83
CA GLN A 215 3.95 1.91 -9.52
C GLN A 215 4.51 3.25 -10.02
N ILE A 216 3.80 4.36 -9.85
CA ILE A 216 4.23 5.69 -10.32
C ILE A 216 4.19 6.77 -9.23
N THR A 217 4.54 6.43 -7.98
CA THR A 217 4.72 7.42 -6.91
C THR A 217 6.17 7.85 -6.76
N ILE A 218 6.40 8.90 -5.98
CA ILE A 218 7.74 9.30 -5.50
C ILE A 218 8.31 8.32 -4.45
N LEU A 219 7.61 7.23 -4.15
CA LEU A 219 8.04 6.19 -3.20
C LEU A 219 8.47 4.89 -3.90
N VAL A 220 8.40 4.84 -5.23
CA VAL A 220 8.83 3.67 -6.01
C VAL A 220 10.33 3.72 -6.24
N THR A 221 11.01 2.67 -5.79
CA THR A 221 12.49 2.57 -5.86
C THR A 221 12.96 1.69 -7.01
N TRP A 222 14.19 1.90 -7.45
CA TRP A 222 14.87 1.04 -8.40
C TRP A 222 15.47 -0.19 -7.71
N LEU A 223 15.33 -1.37 -8.34
CA LEU A 223 15.86 -2.63 -7.85
C LEU A 223 17.10 -3.03 -8.67
N PRO A 224 18.33 -2.68 -8.24
CA PRO A 224 19.53 -2.88 -9.05
C PRO A 224 19.89 -4.35 -9.29
N THR A 225 19.41 -5.26 -8.45
CA THR A 225 19.66 -6.71 -8.59
C THR A 225 18.93 -7.33 -9.76
N ILE A 226 17.75 -6.81 -10.12
CA ILE A 226 16.95 -7.30 -11.24
C ILE A 226 16.81 -6.28 -12.38
N GLU A 227 17.24 -5.03 -12.16
CA GLU A 227 17.07 -3.89 -13.07
C GLU A 227 15.59 -3.65 -13.42
N ALA A 228 14.77 -3.55 -12.38
CA ALA A 228 13.34 -3.29 -12.48
C ALA A 228 12.88 -2.27 -11.43
N ILE A 229 11.70 -1.71 -11.64
CA ILE A 229 11.04 -0.88 -10.63
C ILE A 229 10.44 -1.74 -9.51
N SER A 230 10.32 -1.15 -8.34
CA SER A 230 9.53 -1.70 -7.24
C SER A 230 8.06 -1.26 -7.34
N HIS A 231 7.36 -1.22 -6.21
CA HIS A 231 6.02 -0.66 -6.08
C HIS A 231 5.92 0.10 -4.75
N THR A 232 4.82 0.81 -4.52
CA THR A 232 4.65 1.69 -3.35
C THR A 232 4.45 0.85 -2.09
N PHE A 233 3.60 -0.17 -2.18
CA PHE A 233 3.25 -1.04 -1.05
C PHE A 233 4.11 -2.30 -0.92
N VAL A 234 5.45 -2.17 -1.07
CA VAL A 234 6.40 -3.27 -0.73
C VAL A 234 6.21 -3.74 0.72
N ARG A 235 5.75 -2.82 1.56
CA ARG A 235 5.16 -3.07 2.88
C ARG A 235 3.81 -2.36 2.94
N GLN A 236 2.93 -2.80 3.84
CA GLN A 236 1.64 -2.16 4.15
C GLN A 236 1.85 -0.81 4.88
N ALA A 237 2.57 0.11 4.25
CA ALA A 237 3.00 1.39 4.81
C ALA A 237 3.53 2.33 3.71
N LEU A 238 3.43 3.64 3.96
CA LEU A 238 4.01 4.73 3.15
C LEU A 238 5.21 5.38 3.88
N PRO A 239 6.40 4.78 3.77
CA PRO A 239 7.61 5.38 4.31
C PRO A 239 8.15 6.48 3.41
N MET A 240 8.99 7.37 3.96
CA MET A 240 9.81 8.23 3.12
C MET A 240 10.85 7.42 2.34
N LYS A 241 11.02 7.76 1.06
CA LYS A 241 12.09 7.26 0.17
C LYS A 241 12.90 8.46 -0.31
N TRP A 242 14.22 8.30 -0.35
CA TRP A 242 15.16 9.38 -0.66
C TRP A 242 15.48 9.47 -2.15
N ASP A 243 15.57 8.31 -2.78
CA ASP A 243 15.69 8.11 -4.22
C ASP A 243 14.46 7.36 -4.74
N TYR A 244 13.96 7.76 -5.91
CA TYR A 244 12.84 7.11 -6.59
C TYR A 244 13.07 7.04 -8.09
N ILE A 245 12.35 6.14 -8.77
CA ILE A 245 12.41 5.95 -10.22
C ILE A 245 11.03 6.24 -10.81
N GLU A 246 11.01 6.96 -11.94
CA GLU A 246 9.81 7.12 -12.76
C GLU A 246 9.85 6.13 -13.93
N THR A 247 8.72 5.48 -14.20
CA THR A 247 8.57 4.53 -15.31
C THR A 247 7.77 5.15 -16.45
N ASN A 248 8.07 4.72 -17.68
CA ASN A 248 7.26 5.06 -18.83
C ASN A 248 5.98 4.20 -18.85
N SER A 249 4.84 4.84 -18.57
CA SER A 249 3.52 4.19 -18.52
C SER A 249 3.06 3.58 -19.85
N PHE A 250 3.71 3.92 -20.96
CA PHE A 250 3.43 3.42 -22.32
C PHE A 250 4.38 2.32 -22.77
N SER A 251 5.40 1.97 -21.97
CA SER A 251 6.48 1.04 -22.37
C SER A 251 6.05 -0.41 -22.62
N GLY A 252 4.82 -0.79 -22.23
CA GLY A 252 4.35 -2.18 -22.20
C GLY A 252 5.07 -3.07 -21.18
N GLY A 253 6.04 -2.53 -20.41
CA GLY A 253 6.76 -3.24 -19.34
C GLY A 253 6.10 -3.08 -17.97
N GLY A 254 6.77 -3.53 -16.91
CA GLY A 254 6.32 -3.32 -15.54
C GLY A 254 6.15 -1.82 -15.23
N GLY A 255 5.07 -1.44 -14.55
CA GLY A 255 4.73 -0.03 -14.34
C GLY A 255 4.01 0.64 -15.51
N SER A 256 3.67 -0.10 -16.57
CA SER A 256 2.83 0.40 -17.65
C SER A 256 1.35 0.07 -17.43
N TYR A 257 0.47 0.93 -17.92
CA TYR A 257 -0.98 0.68 -17.87
C TYR A 257 -1.36 -0.58 -18.66
N LYS A 258 -0.71 -0.81 -19.81
CA LYS A 258 -0.89 -2.05 -20.60
C LYS A 258 -0.54 -3.30 -19.78
N SER A 259 0.55 -3.28 -19.01
CA SER A 259 0.90 -4.39 -18.15
C SER A 259 -0.11 -4.61 -17.02
N ALA A 260 -0.73 -3.54 -16.49
CA ALA A 260 -1.81 -3.66 -15.52
C ALA A 260 -3.05 -4.33 -16.15
N MET A 261 -3.46 -3.87 -17.34
CA MET A 261 -4.59 -4.45 -18.09
C MET A 261 -4.37 -5.92 -18.42
N ASN A 262 -3.18 -6.31 -18.85
CA ASN A 262 -2.87 -7.72 -19.12
C ASN A 262 -3.07 -8.61 -17.87
N TRP A 263 -2.78 -8.11 -16.68
CA TRP A 263 -3.04 -8.85 -15.44
C TRP A 263 -4.53 -8.93 -15.12
N ILE A 264 -5.27 -7.84 -15.30
CA ILE A 264 -6.72 -7.82 -15.09
C ILE A 264 -7.42 -8.78 -16.04
N LEU A 265 -7.08 -8.74 -17.34
CA LEU A 265 -7.62 -9.64 -18.36
C LEU A 265 -7.40 -11.12 -18.00
N ARG A 266 -6.19 -11.49 -17.55
CA ARG A 266 -5.90 -12.86 -17.11
C ARG A 266 -6.78 -13.32 -15.94
N ILE A 267 -7.12 -12.41 -15.03
CA ILE A 267 -8.02 -12.73 -13.91
C ILE A 267 -9.45 -12.85 -14.40
N ILE A 268 -9.91 -11.96 -15.28
CA ILE A 268 -11.24 -12.07 -15.89
C ILE A 268 -11.39 -13.39 -16.65
N GLU A 269 -10.42 -13.74 -17.49
CA GLU A 269 -10.38 -15.00 -18.23
C GLU A 269 -10.44 -16.21 -17.30
N HIS A 270 -9.70 -16.17 -16.18
CA HIS A 270 -9.73 -17.24 -15.19
C HIS A 270 -11.09 -17.36 -14.50
N CYS A 271 -11.65 -16.24 -14.02
CA CYS A 271 -12.96 -16.23 -13.36
C CYS A 271 -14.10 -16.58 -14.31
N ALA A 272 -14.00 -16.24 -15.60
CA ALA A 272 -14.99 -16.59 -16.61
C ALA A 272 -15.13 -18.12 -16.80
N GLN A 273 -14.07 -18.89 -16.53
CA GLN A 273 -14.11 -20.36 -16.63
C GLN A 273 -14.99 -21.01 -15.56
N THR A 274 -15.24 -20.33 -14.43
CA THR A 274 -16.05 -20.87 -13.33
C THR A 274 -17.53 -20.53 -13.44
N ILE A 275 -17.88 -19.41 -14.08
CA ILE A 275 -19.26 -18.89 -14.14
C ILE A 275 -20.23 -19.85 -14.83
N SER A 276 -19.77 -20.65 -15.79
CA SER A 276 -20.62 -21.61 -16.51
C SER A 276 -21.06 -22.82 -15.68
N LYS A 277 -20.51 -23.02 -14.47
CA LYS A 277 -20.71 -24.24 -13.66
C LYS A 277 -21.21 -23.99 -12.24
N SER A 278 -21.41 -22.74 -11.83
CA SER A 278 -21.80 -22.38 -10.46
C SER A 278 -22.86 -21.30 -10.43
N ASN A 279 -23.64 -21.27 -9.35
CA ASN A 279 -24.51 -20.12 -9.05
C ASN A 279 -23.68 -18.84 -8.98
N LEU A 280 -24.26 -17.73 -9.45
CA LEU A 280 -23.62 -16.41 -9.34
C LEU A 280 -23.44 -16.04 -7.86
N PRO A 281 -22.27 -15.50 -7.47
CA PRO A 281 -22.05 -15.05 -6.10
C PRO A 281 -22.92 -13.83 -5.79
N THR A 282 -23.46 -13.77 -4.57
CA THR A 282 -24.10 -12.56 -4.04
C THR A 282 -23.05 -11.71 -3.34
N ILE A 283 -22.92 -10.45 -3.76
CA ILE A 283 -22.00 -9.47 -3.16
C ILE A 283 -22.84 -8.42 -2.44
N VAL A 284 -22.51 -8.15 -1.18
CA VAL A 284 -23.19 -7.14 -0.36
C VAL A 284 -22.17 -6.24 0.33
N GLN A 285 -22.42 -4.94 0.34
CA GLN A 285 -21.68 -3.99 1.18
C GLN A 285 -22.41 -3.89 2.52
N THR A 286 -21.82 -4.44 3.57
CA THR A 286 -22.39 -4.39 4.92
C THR A 286 -21.30 -4.51 5.98
N SER A 287 -21.61 -4.09 7.20
CA SER A 287 -20.69 -4.24 8.33
C SER A 287 -20.72 -5.68 8.85
N ALA A 288 -19.54 -6.25 9.12
CA ALA A 288 -19.43 -7.56 9.75
C ALA A 288 -20.04 -7.61 11.16
N THR A 289 -20.32 -6.46 11.78
CA THR A 289 -20.98 -6.35 13.08
C THR A 289 -22.50 -6.26 12.98
N SER A 290 -23.09 -6.26 11.78
CA SER A 290 -24.54 -6.22 11.55
C SER A 290 -24.90 -6.79 10.18
N LEU A 291 -24.97 -8.12 10.10
CA LEU A 291 -25.18 -8.82 8.83
C LEU A 291 -26.69 -8.87 8.45
N PRO A 292 -27.07 -8.58 7.18
CA PRO A 292 -28.46 -8.49 6.74
C PRO A 292 -29.08 -9.87 6.45
N TYR A 293 -28.75 -10.87 7.26
CA TYR A 293 -29.22 -12.24 7.13
C TYR A 293 -29.94 -12.68 8.41
N PRO A 294 -30.98 -13.52 8.31
CA PRO A 294 -31.66 -14.06 9.49
C PRO A 294 -30.75 -15.02 10.26
N ASP A 295 -31.21 -15.44 11.42
CA ASP A 295 -30.53 -16.42 12.25
C ASP A 295 -30.42 -17.77 11.53
N ASN A 296 -29.30 -18.48 11.72
CA ASN A 296 -29.07 -19.80 11.11
C ASN A 296 -29.20 -19.81 9.57
N TYR A 297 -28.68 -18.79 8.90
CA TYR A 297 -28.72 -18.64 7.45
C TYR A 297 -27.61 -19.41 6.71
N PHE A 298 -26.35 -19.30 7.16
CA PHE A 298 -25.20 -19.88 6.46
C PHE A 298 -24.81 -21.27 6.97
N ASP A 299 -24.44 -22.17 6.06
CA ASP A 299 -23.88 -23.50 6.38
C ASP A 299 -22.42 -23.43 6.82
N ALA A 300 -21.65 -22.54 6.19
CA ALA A 300 -20.24 -22.32 6.46
C ALA A 300 -19.86 -20.85 6.34
N ILE A 301 -18.88 -20.40 7.14
CA ILE A 301 -18.33 -19.05 7.11
C ILE A 301 -16.80 -19.12 7.05
N PHE A 302 -16.18 -18.30 6.22
CA PHE A 302 -14.74 -18.16 6.13
C PHE A 302 -14.38 -16.68 6.21
N THR A 303 -13.51 -16.30 7.15
CA THR A 303 -13.16 -14.90 7.38
C THR A 303 -11.70 -14.71 7.78
N ASP A 304 -11.15 -13.57 7.37
CA ASP A 304 -9.81 -13.08 7.68
C ASP A 304 -9.93 -11.67 8.28
N PRO A 305 -10.24 -11.55 9.59
CA PRO A 305 -10.45 -10.26 10.25
C PRO A 305 -9.16 -9.43 10.32
N PRO A 306 -9.26 -8.10 10.49
CA PRO A 306 -8.08 -7.25 10.64
C PRO A 306 -7.17 -7.66 11.81
N TYR A 307 -5.85 -7.58 11.60
CA TYR A 307 -4.85 -8.04 12.57
C TYR A 307 -4.47 -6.95 13.58
N TYR A 308 -5.42 -6.57 14.45
CA TYR A 308 -5.19 -5.67 15.59
C TYR A 308 -4.59 -4.31 15.20
N ASP A 309 -3.31 -4.07 15.45
CA ASP A 309 -2.57 -2.84 15.13
C ASP A 309 -1.50 -3.05 14.04
N ASN A 310 -1.60 -4.12 13.23
CA ASN A 310 -0.58 -4.43 12.23
C ASN A 310 -0.69 -3.61 10.94
N VAL A 311 -1.92 -3.32 10.49
CA VAL A 311 -2.20 -2.73 9.19
C VAL A 311 -3.32 -1.70 9.31
N PRO A 312 -3.09 -0.45 8.85
CA PRO A 312 -4.12 0.58 8.85
C PRO A 312 -4.91 0.54 7.53
N TYR A 313 -5.79 -0.46 7.35
CA TYR A 313 -6.37 -0.80 6.04
C TYR A 313 -7.12 0.36 5.42
N SER A 314 -8.09 0.95 6.12
CA SER A 314 -8.91 2.04 5.58
C SER A 314 -8.08 3.28 5.24
N HIS A 315 -7.06 3.60 6.03
CA HIS A 315 -6.14 4.70 5.74
C HIS A 315 -5.27 4.42 4.52
N LEU A 316 -4.82 3.17 4.30
CA LEU A 316 -4.06 2.82 3.10
C LEU A 316 -4.96 2.74 1.87
N SER A 317 -6.21 2.28 2.03
CA SER A 317 -7.22 2.24 0.96
C SER A 317 -7.50 3.62 0.38
N ASP A 318 -7.38 4.67 1.18
CA ASP A 318 -7.53 6.05 0.71
C ASP A 318 -6.55 6.41 -0.42
N PHE A 319 -5.39 5.76 -0.49
CA PHE A 319 -4.46 5.92 -1.62
C PHE A 319 -5.11 5.61 -2.97
N PHE A 320 -5.95 4.57 -3.03
CA PHE A 320 -6.67 4.15 -4.23
C PHE A 320 -8.00 4.88 -4.36
N TYR A 321 -8.73 5.00 -3.25
CA TYR A 321 -10.05 5.61 -3.17
C TYR A 321 -10.11 6.99 -3.85
N VAL A 322 -9.14 7.86 -3.57
CA VAL A 322 -9.13 9.23 -4.11
C VAL A 322 -8.98 9.28 -5.64
N TRP A 323 -8.31 8.30 -6.24
CA TRP A 323 -8.17 8.18 -7.69
C TRP A 323 -9.39 7.51 -8.31
N LEU A 324 -9.88 6.44 -7.68
CA LEU A 324 -11.11 5.76 -8.12
C LEU A 324 -12.30 6.71 -8.12
N LYS A 325 -12.49 7.50 -7.06
CA LYS A 325 -13.53 8.53 -6.96
C LYS A 325 -13.48 9.52 -8.14
N ARG A 326 -12.29 9.94 -8.56
CA ARG A 326 -12.10 10.85 -9.70
C ARG A 326 -12.28 10.16 -11.06
N SER A 327 -12.15 8.84 -11.12
CA SER A 327 -12.30 8.05 -12.33
C SER A 327 -13.73 7.58 -12.60
N ILE A 328 -14.38 6.99 -11.59
CA ILE A 328 -15.67 6.29 -11.70
C ILE A 328 -16.64 6.62 -10.55
N GLY A 329 -16.37 7.70 -9.80
CA GLY A 329 -17.20 8.07 -8.64
C GLY A 329 -18.65 8.39 -8.98
N ASP A 330 -18.90 8.85 -10.21
CA ASP A 330 -20.22 9.06 -10.79
C ASP A 330 -20.97 7.75 -11.10
N LEU A 331 -20.25 6.65 -11.36
CA LEU A 331 -20.84 5.34 -11.62
C LEU A 331 -21.25 4.61 -10.32
N TYR A 332 -20.64 4.98 -9.19
CA TYR A 332 -20.82 4.35 -7.88
C TYR A 332 -20.96 5.41 -6.76
N PRO A 333 -21.98 6.28 -6.82
CA PRO A 333 -22.15 7.35 -5.83
C PRO A 333 -22.27 6.82 -4.39
N GLU A 334 -22.82 5.61 -4.21
CA GLU A 334 -22.93 4.93 -2.93
C GLU A 334 -21.56 4.57 -2.33
N LEU A 335 -20.58 4.22 -3.16
CA LEU A 335 -19.22 3.88 -2.72
C LEU A 335 -18.33 5.10 -2.52
N PHE A 336 -18.59 6.20 -3.25
CA PHE A 336 -17.71 7.37 -3.31
C PHE A 336 -18.32 8.66 -2.71
N SER A 337 -19.40 8.55 -1.95
CA SER A 337 -20.12 9.66 -1.34
C SER A 337 -19.25 10.53 -0.41
N THR A 338 -18.33 9.94 0.34
CA THR A 338 -17.46 10.66 1.28
C THR A 338 -16.12 11.09 0.66
N PRO A 339 -15.42 12.10 1.20
CA PRO A 339 -14.10 12.49 0.69
C PRO A 339 -13.04 11.38 0.79
N LEU A 340 -13.11 10.55 1.84
CA LEU A 340 -12.23 9.42 2.11
C LEU A 340 -13.07 8.21 2.56
N SER A 341 -12.48 7.02 2.59
CA SER A 341 -13.19 5.81 3.05
C SER A 341 -13.63 5.91 4.52
N PRO A 342 -14.73 5.26 4.93
CA PRO A 342 -15.16 5.24 6.33
C PRO A 342 -14.11 4.65 7.27
N LYS A 343 -13.96 5.26 8.45
CA LYS A 343 -12.95 4.88 9.47
C LYS A 343 -13.56 4.40 10.80
N SER A 344 -14.79 4.84 11.09
CA SER A 344 -15.43 4.72 12.41
C SER A 344 -15.71 3.27 12.83
N GLU A 345 -15.98 2.39 11.86
CA GLU A 345 -16.33 0.99 12.12
C GLU A 345 -15.20 0.01 11.77
N GLU A 346 -14.02 0.50 11.39
CA GLU A 346 -12.88 -0.37 11.09
C GLU A 346 -12.38 -1.04 12.37
N ILE A 347 -12.32 -2.38 12.38
CA ILE A 347 -11.90 -3.17 13.54
C ILE A 347 -10.36 -3.18 13.64
N VAL A 348 -9.75 -2.03 13.92
CA VAL A 348 -8.29 -1.84 14.07
C VAL A 348 -8.01 -1.04 15.35
N ALA A 349 -6.96 -1.40 16.08
CA ALA A 349 -6.56 -0.73 17.31
C ALA A 349 -5.74 0.54 17.01
N TYR A 350 -6.43 1.64 16.66
CA TYR A 350 -5.80 2.94 16.43
C TYR A 350 -5.63 3.76 17.70
N THR A 351 -4.42 4.22 17.96
CA THR A 351 -4.10 5.20 19.02
C THR A 351 -4.20 6.65 18.55
N HIS A 352 -4.85 6.89 17.41
CA HIS A 352 -5.05 8.25 16.95
C HIS A 352 -6.19 8.86 17.77
N GLU A 353 -5.90 9.94 18.50
CA GLU A 353 -6.86 10.63 19.38
C GLU A 353 -7.41 9.76 20.54
N LYS A 354 -6.81 8.59 20.76
CA LYS A 354 -7.17 7.62 21.80
C LYS A 354 -5.92 7.13 22.50
N SER A 355 -6.05 6.84 23.79
CA SER A 355 -5.07 6.04 24.53
C SER A 355 -4.96 4.63 23.93
N TRP A 356 -3.88 3.93 24.26
CA TRP A 356 -3.71 2.53 23.86
C TRP A 356 -4.81 1.63 24.42
N ASP A 357 -5.24 1.87 25.65
CA ASP A 357 -6.27 1.07 26.31
C ASP A 357 -7.64 1.24 25.64
N GLU A 358 -8.01 2.47 25.27
CA GLU A 358 -9.24 2.74 24.51
C GLU A 358 -9.20 2.09 23.12
N ALA A 359 -8.03 2.09 22.46
CA ALA A 359 -7.86 1.45 21.16
C ALA A 359 -8.00 -0.07 21.24
N LYS A 360 -7.40 -0.70 22.27
CA LYS A 360 -7.54 -2.13 22.56
C LYS A 360 -8.99 -2.50 22.82
N GLU A 361 -9.65 -1.76 23.71
CA GLU A 361 -11.05 -2.01 24.09
C GLU A 361 -11.98 -1.87 22.88
N PHE A 362 -11.79 -0.85 22.06
CA PHE A 362 -12.57 -0.66 20.84
C PHE A 362 -12.42 -1.86 19.89
N PHE A 363 -11.18 -2.31 19.64
CA PHE A 363 -10.92 -3.48 18.80
C PHE A 363 -11.61 -4.73 19.35
N GLU A 364 -11.43 -5.02 20.64
CA GLU A 364 -12.02 -6.19 21.29
C GLU A 364 -13.54 -6.20 21.22
N ASN A 365 -14.16 -5.05 21.49
CA ASN A 365 -15.61 -4.90 21.45
C ASN A 365 -16.18 -5.06 20.04
N MET A 366 -15.54 -4.47 19.03
CA MET A 366 -15.97 -4.58 17.63
C MET A 366 -15.75 -6.00 17.07
N LEU A 367 -14.61 -6.62 17.36
CA LEU A 367 -14.36 -8.01 16.97
C LEU A 367 -15.37 -8.95 17.63
N LYS A 368 -15.66 -8.76 18.91
CA LYS A 368 -16.68 -9.53 19.64
C LYS A 368 -18.07 -9.39 19.01
N LYS A 369 -18.47 -8.18 18.59
CA LYS A 369 -19.73 -7.98 17.85
C LYS A 369 -19.75 -8.76 16.55
N ALA A 370 -18.67 -8.72 15.77
CA ALA A 370 -18.57 -9.47 14.51
C ALA A 370 -18.64 -10.99 14.73
N LEU A 371 -17.96 -11.52 15.75
CA LEU A 371 -18.02 -12.96 16.07
C LEU A 371 -19.40 -13.38 16.58
N LYS A 372 -20.11 -12.52 17.31
CA LYS A 372 -21.51 -12.77 17.69
C LYS A 372 -22.44 -12.79 16.49
N GLU A 373 -22.24 -11.91 15.51
CA GLU A 373 -22.98 -11.95 14.25
C GLU A 373 -22.72 -13.24 13.50
N ILE A 374 -21.45 -13.67 13.39
CA ILE A 374 -21.10 -14.99 12.83
C ILE A 374 -21.85 -16.10 13.55
N TYR A 375 -21.87 -16.11 14.89
CA TYR A 375 -22.64 -17.11 15.65
C TYR A 375 -24.14 -17.07 15.32
N ARG A 376 -24.73 -15.86 15.23
CA ARG A 376 -26.16 -15.68 14.95
C ARG A 376 -26.53 -16.26 13.59
N VAL A 377 -25.81 -15.86 12.53
CA VAL A 377 -26.12 -16.25 11.15
C VAL A 377 -25.63 -17.65 10.78
N LEU A 378 -24.70 -18.25 11.51
CA LEU A 378 -24.27 -19.64 11.27
C LEU A 378 -25.38 -20.61 11.69
N LYS A 379 -25.67 -21.63 10.87
CA LYS A 379 -26.59 -22.72 11.22
C LYS A 379 -26.08 -23.52 12.40
N THR A 380 -27.00 -24.14 13.14
CA THR A 380 -26.62 -25.12 14.17
C THR A 380 -25.84 -26.26 13.52
N ASN A 381 -24.71 -26.65 14.13
CA ASN A 381 -23.68 -27.56 13.61
C ASN A 381 -22.88 -27.05 12.40
N GLY A 382 -23.13 -25.81 11.96
CA GLY A 382 -22.33 -25.14 10.92
C GLY A 382 -20.88 -24.90 11.36
N ILE A 383 -20.03 -24.64 10.37
CA ILE A 383 -18.58 -24.45 10.54
C ILE A 383 -18.18 -23.01 10.21
N ALA A 384 -17.32 -22.41 11.01
CA ALA A 384 -16.65 -21.18 10.65
C ALA A 384 -15.12 -21.32 10.77
N ILE A 385 -14.40 -20.70 9.85
CA ILE A 385 -12.93 -20.66 9.83
C ILE A 385 -12.52 -19.20 9.96
N ILE A 386 -11.74 -18.91 10.99
CA ILE A 386 -11.22 -17.58 11.28
C ILE A 386 -9.70 -17.63 11.15
N ILE A 387 -9.17 -16.84 10.21
CA ILE A 387 -7.72 -16.71 10.02
C ILE A 387 -7.22 -15.58 10.91
N TYR A 388 -6.16 -15.82 11.68
CA TYR A 388 -5.55 -14.77 12.47
C TYR A 388 -4.03 -14.94 12.62
N ALA A 389 -3.32 -13.82 12.65
CA ALA A 389 -1.90 -13.79 12.91
C ALA A 389 -1.52 -12.50 13.66
N HIS A 390 -0.92 -12.64 14.85
CA HIS A 390 -0.43 -11.49 15.62
C HIS A 390 0.86 -11.81 16.38
N LYS A 391 1.72 -10.80 16.56
CA LYS A 391 3.04 -10.94 17.20
C LYS A 391 3.00 -10.85 18.72
N THR A 392 1.94 -10.28 19.27
CA THR A 392 1.86 -9.95 20.70
C THR A 392 0.77 -10.76 21.39
N THR A 393 0.99 -11.09 22.67
CA THR A 393 0.01 -11.75 23.54
C THR A 393 -1.30 -10.97 23.61
N ALA A 394 -1.23 -9.64 23.71
CA ALA A 394 -2.42 -8.78 23.76
C ALA A 394 -3.33 -8.98 22.54
N GLY A 395 -2.77 -9.05 21.32
CA GLY A 395 -3.59 -9.28 20.12
C GLY A 395 -4.25 -10.66 20.11
N TRP A 396 -3.58 -11.70 20.63
CA TRP A 396 -4.17 -13.03 20.77
C TRP A 396 -5.24 -13.11 21.85
N GLU A 397 -4.99 -12.48 23.00
CA GLU A 397 -5.94 -12.38 24.11
C GLU A 397 -7.26 -11.75 23.62
N SER A 398 -7.18 -10.67 22.84
CA SER A 398 -8.34 -10.01 22.27
C SER A 398 -9.21 -10.95 21.43
N VAL A 399 -8.60 -11.76 20.56
CA VAL A 399 -9.34 -12.73 19.72
C VAL A 399 -9.95 -13.86 20.55
N ILE A 400 -9.19 -14.41 21.50
CA ILE A 400 -9.64 -15.51 22.35
C ILE A 400 -10.81 -15.05 23.23
N ASN A 401 -10.72 -13.86 23.84
CA ASN A 401 -11.80 -13.30 24.64
C ASN A 401 -13.06 -13.05 23.81
N ALA A 402 -12.90 -12.50 22.61
CA ALA A 402 -14.01 -12.30 21.68
C ALA A 402 -14.67 -13.63 21.26
N LEU A 403 -13.87 -14.68 21.00
CA LEU A 403 -14.34 -16.02 20.68
C LEU A 403 -15.13 -16.65 21.83
N LEU A 404 -14.59 -16.60 23.06
CA LEU A 404 -15.26 -17.14 24.25
C LEU A 404 -16.63 -16.45 24.50
N ASP A 405 -16.75 -15.19 24.14
CA ASP A 405 -17.98 -14.41 24.30
C ASP A 405 -18.96 -14.48 23.12
N SER A 406 -18.53 -15.01 21.98
CA SER A 406 -19.36 -15.17 20.78
C SER A 406 -20.39 -16.31 20.89
N GLY A 407 -20.10 -17.32 21.71
CA GLY A 407 -20.87 -18.57 21.77
C GLY A 407 -20.39 -19.65 20.80
N LEU A 408 -19.45 -19.34 19.91
CA LEU A 408 -18.77 -20.31 19.05
C LEU A 408 -17.86 -21.21 19.89
N MET A 409 -17.83 -22.51 19.56
CA MET A 409 -16.92 -23.47 20.17
C MET A 409 -15.74 -23.73 19.23
N VAL A 410 -14.52 -23.55 19.73
CA VAL A 410 -13.30 -23.94 19.00
C VAL A 410 -13.25 -25.47 18.92
N SER A 411 -13.12 -25.99 17.70
CA SER A 411 -13.04 -27.42 17.42
C SER A 411 -11.64 -27.86 17.00
N ALA A 412 -10.89 -26.98 16.33
CA ALA A 412 -9.48 -27.21 15.98
C ALA A 412 -8.77 -25.88 15.71
N SER A 413 -7.44 -25.90 15.75
CA SER A 413 -6.59 -24.77 15.36
C SER A 413 -5.39 -25.30 14.56
N TRP A 414 -5.22 -24.82 13.33
CA TRP A 414 -4.16 -25.27 12.43
C TRP A 414 -3.21 -24.13 12.09
N PRO A 415 -1.90 -24.23 12.43
CA PRO A 415 -0.91 -23.30 11.91
C PRO A 415 -0.63 -23.65 10.44
N ILE A 416 -0.91 -22.72 9.53
CA ILE A 416 -0.65 -22.89 8.10
C ILE A 416 0.40 -21.87 7.66
N SER A 417 1.48 -22.37 7.07
CA SER A 417 2.52 -21.51 6.47
C SER A 417 2.04 -21.00 5.11
N THR A 418 1.56 -19.76 5.07
CA THR A 418 1.01 -19.13 3.86
C THR A 418 1.96 -18.09 3.23
N GLU A 419 3.05 -17.72 3.90
CA GLU A 419 3.97 -16.69 3.41
C GLU A 419 5.07 -17.22 2.47
N ARG A 420 5.40 -16.44 1.43
CA ARG A 420 6.57 -16.71 0.59
C ARG A 420 7.86 -16.52 1.40
N LYS A 421 8.74 -17.54 1.41
CA LYS A 421 10.07 -17.53 2.08
C LYS A 421 10.96 -16.30 1.77
N VAL A 422 10.68 -15.56 0.69
CA VAL A 422 11.51 -14.45 0.17
C VAL A 422 11.01 -13.06 0.60
N ARG A 423 9.96 -12.93 1.43
CA ARG A 423 9.49 -11.61 1.91
C ARG A 423 10.56 -10.89 2.73
N LEU A 424 10.80 -9.60 2.44
CA LEU A 424 11.76 -8.73 3.15
C LEU A 424 11.52 -8.67 4.67
N ARG A 425 10.28 -8.84 5.14
CA ARG A 425 9.95 -8.90 6.59
C ARG A 425 10.51 -10.12 7.32
N ALA A 426 10.87 -11.19 6.61
CA ALA A 426 11.49 -12.38 7.20
C ALA A 426 12.98 -12.18 7.56
N LYS A 427 13.62 -11.10 7.08
CA LYS A 427 15.06 -10.85 7.32
C LYS A 427 15.38 -10.01 8.56
N GLU A 428 14.43 -9.24 9.09
CA GLU A 428 14.70 -8.30 10.21
C GLU A 428 13.62 -8.28 11.29
N SER A 429 12.61 -9.15 11.21
CA SER A 429 11.65 -9.31 12.31
C SER A 429 11.24 -10.76 12.42
N ALA A 430 11.07 -11.25 13.65
CA ALA A 430 10.26 -12.44 13.93
C ALA A 430 8.82 -12.15 13.45
N ALA A 431 8.60 -12.26 12.14
CA ALA A 431 7.29 -12.24 11.53
C ALA A 431 6.78 -13.67 11.59
N LEU A 432 5.58 -13.88 12.15
CA LEU A 432 4.94 -15.19 12.18
C LEU A 432 4.95 -15.73 10.74
N ALA A 433 5.75 -16.77 10.50
CA ALA A 433 5.82 -17.46 9.22
C ALA A 433 4.52 -18.22 8.89
N SER A 434 3.61 -18.32 9.87
CA SER A 434 2.35 -19.05 9.82
C SER A 434 1.19 -18.21 10.34
N SER A 435 0.07 -18.23 9.62
CA SER A 435 -1.23 -17.79 10.14
C SER A 435 -1.91 -18.96 10.84
N ILE A 436 -2.70 -18.70 11.88
CA ILE A 436 -3.49 -19.74 12.55
C ILE A 436 -4.91 -19.72 11.99
N TYR A 437 -5.37 -20.89 11.56
CA TYR A 437 -6.72 -21.14 11.10
C TYR A 437 -7.50 -21.74 12.25
N ILE A 438 -8.35 -20.93 12.89
CA ILE A 438 -9.17 -21.33 14.03
C ILE A 438 -10.49 -21.86 13.48
N ILE A 439 -10.74 -23.15 13.66
CA ILE A 439 -11.97 -23.81 13.22
C ILE A 439 -12.95 -23.81 14.37
N VAL A 440 -14.08 -23.14 14.19
CA VAL A 440 -15.11 -22.98 15.21
C VAL A 440 -16.46 -23.50 14.72
N ARG A 441 -17.33 -23.90 15.65
CA ARG A 441 -18.67 -24.44 15.35
C ARG A 441 -19.73 -23.79 16.23
N LYS A 442 -20.94 -23.67 15.68
CA LYS A 442 -22.14 -23.38 16.48
C LYS A 442 -22.74 -24.68 16.96
N ILE A 443 -22.63 -24.96 18.25
CA ILE A 443 -23.18 -26.19 18.87
C ILE A 443 -24.35 -25.81 19.76
N LYS A 444 -25.42 -26.62 19.74
CA LYS A 444 -26.55 -26.46 20.66
C LYS A 444 -26.04 -26.67 22.09
N LYS A 445 -26.07 -25.61 22.91
CA LYS A 445 -25.67 -25.70 24.32
C LYS A 445 -26.63 -26.64 25.05
N LYS A 446 -26.09 -27.69 25.68
CA LYS A 446 -26.79 -28.41 26.74
C LYS A 446 -26.66 -27.57 28.00
N GLU A 447 -27.77 -27.24 28.66
CA GLU A 447 -27.78 -26.52 29.94
C GLU A 447 -27.14 -27.38 31.03
N ASN A 448 -25.84 -27.22 31.25
CA ASN A 448 -25.17 -27.71 32.45
C ASN A 448 -24.75 -26.47 33.26
N GLY A 449 -25.24 -26.35 34.50
CA GLY A 449 -25.09 -25.18 35.38
C GLY A 449 -23.65 -24.75 35.74
N LEU A 450 -22.64 -25.56 35.39
CA LEU A 450 -21.21 -25.29 35.64
C LEU A 450 -20.54 -24.39 34.58
N TYR A 451 -21.19 -24.14 33.45
CA TYR A 451 -20.57 -23.47 32.30
C TYR A 451 -20.07 -22.02 32.57
N PRO A 452 -20.80 -21.14 33.30
CA PRO A 452 -20.34 -19.79 33.58
C PRO A 452 -19.05 -19.76 34.41
N GLU A 453 -18.94 -20.67 35.38
CA GLU A 453 -17.82 -20.76 36.31
C GLU A 453 -16.56 -21.31 35.62
N ILE A 454 -16.72 -22.36 34.80
CA ILE A 454 -15.66 -22.91 33.94
C ILE A 454 -15.17 -21.84 32.95
N LYS A 455 -16.08 -21.07 32.35
CA LYS A 455 -15.70 -20.00 31.41
C LYS A 455 -14.85 -18.92 32.08
N LYS A 456 -15.17 -18.53 33.33
CA LYS A 456 -14.38 -17.56 34.11
C LYS A 456 -12.99 -18.11 34.44
N GLN A 457 -12.89 -19.39 34.81
CA GLN A 457 -11.62 -20.07 35.07
C GLN A 457 -10.77 -20.21 33.79
N MET A 458 -11.38 -20.57 32.66
CA MET A 458 -10.70 -20.69 31.36
C MET A 458 -10.11 -19.35 30.90
N LYS A 459 -10.85 -18.23 31.04
CA LYS A 459 -10.29 -16.89 30.72
C LYS A 459 -9.03 -16.61 31.54
N LYS A 460 -9.08 -16.85 32.85
CA LYS A 460 -7.93 -16.63 33.74
C LYS A 460 -6.75 -17.54 33.38
N TYR A 461 -7.00 -18.82 33.11
CA TYR A 461 -5.96 -19.79 32.77
C TYR A 461 -5.32 -19.54 31.40
N LEU A 462 -6.11 -19.17 30.39
CA LEU A 462 -5.62 -18.87 29.04
C LEU A 462 -4.69 -17.66 29.04
N ASN A 463 -5.03 -16.60 29.77
CA ASN A 463 -4.18 -15.42 29.90
C ASN A 463 -2.80 -15.78 30.48
N ILE A 464 -2.77 -16.55 31.56
CA ILE A 464 -1.53 -17.02 32.20
C ILE A 464 -0.71 -17.92 31.27
N LYS A 465 -1.37 -18.85 30.55
CA LYS A 465 -0.66 -19.80 29.68
C LYS A 465 -0.10 -19.14 28.43
N LEU A 466 -0.79 -18.15 27.86
CA LEU A 466 -0.27 -17.35 26.75
C LEU A 466 0.94 -16.53 27.18
N GLU A 467 0.95 -15.94 28.38
CA GLU A 467 2.14 -15.26 28.90
C GLU A 467 3.35 -16.20 28.99
N ARG A 468 3.14 -17.45 29.44
CA ARG A 468 4.22 -18.43 29.62
C ARG A 468 4.79 -18.96 28.31
N ILE A 469 3.96 -19.25 27.31
CA ILE A 469 4.38 -19.80 26.00
C ILE A 469 5.30 -18.83 25.23
N TRP A 470 5.21 -17.53 25.48
CA TRP A 470 6.00 -16.51 24.77
C TRP A 470 7.20 -15.98 25.56
N GLN A 471 7.41 -16.48 26.79
CA GLN A 471 8.64 -16.26 27.57
C GLN A 471 9.70 -17.36 27.32
N GLU A 472 9.28 -18.49 26.74
CA GLU A 472 10.15 -19.52 26.14
C GLU A 472 10.48 -19.16 24.68
#